data_AF-A0A428QAZ7-F1
#
_entry.id   AF-A0A428QAZ7-F1
#
_cell.length_a   1.000
_cell.length_b   1.000
_cell.length_c   1.000
_cell.angle_alpha   90.00
_cell.angle_beta   90.00
_cell.angle_gamma   90.00
#
_symmetry.space_group_name_H-M   'P 1'
#
loop_
_entity.id
_entity.type
_entity.pdbx_description
1 polymer ?
#
loop_
_entity_poly.entity_id
_entity_poly.type
_entity_poly.pdbx_seq_one_letter_code
_entity_poly.pdbx_strand_id
1 'polypeptide(L)'
;MTGTIIITGANGSVALGFVDHILSSYPTYTLLATVRNPSDVNSTKLSNMITSKPNAKAHIEALDLSSLADVRAFAEKTAERVKSGKLPRIKAIVCNAFTWSLSETKYTQDGIEASFQVGHLSHYLLILKLLGSMVSDGRIMLLGSNTHYPDRPHPLTKLIAKIPEDVEEIVKPLPDEPGQEHDRGFQRYGIAKLANVLLMHDLNTRFKKACFLR
;
A
#
# COMPACT_ATOMS: atom_id res chain seq x y z
N MET A 1 17.46 17.23 2.12
CA MET A 1 17.57 15.76 2.29
C MET A 1 17.28 15.09 0.96
N THR A 2 18.03 14.07 0.59
CA THR A 2 17.80 13.27 -0.63
C THR A 2 17.29 11.87 -0.25
N GLY A 3 16.66 11.16 -1.18
CA GLY A 3 16.10 9.83 -0.91
C GLY A 3 14.98 9.46 -1.88
N THR A 4 14.66 8.18 -1.94
CA THR A 4 13.56 7.67 -2.76
C THR A 4 12.26 7.62 -1.95
N ILE A 5 11.17 8.18 -2.48
CA ILE A 5 9.81 8.01 -1.94
C ILE A 5 9.06 7.07 -2.88
N ILE A 6 8.63 5.92 -2.37
CA ILE A 6 7.81 4.96 -3.11
C ILE A 6 6.35 5.23 -2.77
N ILE A 7 5.48 5.37 -3.77
CA ILE A 7 4.03 5.50 -3.57
C ILE A 7 3.33 4.43 -4.39
N THR A 8 2.60 3.55 -3.72
CA THR A 8 1.78 2.53 -4.40
C THR A 8 0.46 3.11 -4.87
N GLY A 9 0.03 2.78 -6.09
CA GLY A 9 -1.24 3.29 -6.63
C GLY A 9 -1.21 4.82 -6.74
N ALA A 10 -0.10 5.34 -7.24
CA ALA A 10 0.21 6.77 -7.31
C ALA A 10 -0.76 7.55 -8.23
N ASN A 11 -1.52 6.85 -9.07
CA ASN A 11 -2.57 7.39 -9.92
C ASN A 11 -3.95 7.44 -9.22
N GLY A 12 -4.07 7.00 -7.96
CA GLY A 12 -5.32 7.10 -7.19
C GLY A 12 -5.63 8.54 -6.76
N SER A 13 -6.91 8.84 -6.51
CA SER A 13 -7.39 10.19 -6.16
C SER A 13 -6.66 10.80 -4.96
N VAL A 14 -6.48 10.03 -3.89
CA VAL A 14 -5.72 10.47 -2.70
C VAL A 14 -4.23 10.64 -3.03
N ALA A 15 -3.66 9.74 -3.82
CA ALA A 15 -2.24 9.75 -4.14
C ALA A 15 -1.83 10.91 -5.04
N LEU A 16 -2.69 11.36 -5.96
CA LEU A 16 -2.40 12.51 -6.82
C LEU A 16 -2.09 13.78 -6.02
N GLY A 17 -2.80 13.99 -4.90
CA GLY A 17 -2.49 15.10 -3.97
C GLY A 17 -1.13 14.95 -3.29
N PHE A 18 -0.78 13.72 -2.84
CA PHE A 18 0.55 13.46 -2.28
C PHE A 18 1.67 13.67 -3.30
N VAL A 19 1.50 13.15 -4.51
CA VAL A 19 2.45 13.30 -5.60
C VAL A 19 2.64 14.77 -5.92
N ASP A 20 1.56 15.53 -6.07
CA ASP A 20 1.64 16.96 -6.39
C ASP A 20 2.47 17.71 -5.34
N HIS A 21 2.14 17.52 -4.06
CA HIS A 21 2.84 18.15 -2.95
C HIS A 21 4.31 17.73 -2.86
N ILE A 22 4.63 16.45 -3.03
CA ILE A 22 6.01 15.96 -2.97
C ILE A 22 6.86 16.59 -4.06
N LEU A 23 6.36 16.61 -5.30
CA LEU A 23 7.12 17.14 -6.43
C LEU A 23 7.30 18.66 -6.34
N SER A 24 6.34 19.38 -5.74
CA SER A 24 6.40 20.84 -5.60
C SER A 24 7.23 21.29 -4.40
N SER A 25 7.08 20.63 -3.25
CA SER A 25 7.69 21.07 -1.98
C SER A 25 9.02 20.37 -1.68
N TYR A 26 9.30 19.21 -2.29
CA TYR A 26 10.51 18.43 -2.00
C TYR A 26 11.22 17.93 -3.26
N PRO A 27 11.68 18.84 -4.15
CA PRO A 27 12.29 18.49 -5.44
C PRO A 27 13.60 17.69 -5.34
N THR A 28 14.20 17.60 -4.15
CA THR A 28 15.41 16.82 -3.89
C THR A 28 15.15 15.33 -3.69
N TYR A 29 13.89 14.91 -3.48
CA TYR A 29 13.52 13.49 -3.42
C TYR A 29 13.27 12.92 -4.82
N THR A 30 13.58 11.63 -4.97
CA THR A 30 13.21 10.84 -6.14
C THR A 30 11.88 10.16 -5.86
N LEU A 31 10.85 10.45 -6.65
CA LEU A 31 9.56 9.77 -6.59
C LEU A 31 9.60 8.49 -7.43
N LEU A 32 9.30 7.36 -6.80
CA LEU A 32 9.00 6.10 -7.48
C LEU A 32 7.49 5.84 -7.37
N ALA A 33 6.76 6.31 -8.38
CA ALA A 33 5.31 6.25 -8.44
C ALA A 33 4.88 4.92 -9.09
N THR A 34 4.23 4.04 -8.34
CA THR A 34 3.78 2.76 -8.91
C THR A 34 2.32 2.80 -9.31
N VAL A 35 1.99 2.18 -10.43
CA VAL A 35 0.63 2.05 -10.95
C VAL A 35 0.41 0.62 -11.45
N ARG A 36 -0.80 0.08 -11.32
CA ARG A 36 -1.08 -1.27 -11.84
C ARG A 36 -1.01 -1.30 -13.37
N ASN A 37 -1.67 -0.34 -14.01
CA ASN A 37 -1.72 -0.22 -15.47
C ASN A 37 -1.19 1.17 -15.89
N PRO A 38 0.02 1.25 -16.49
CA PRO A 38 0.58 2.50 -17.00
C PRO A 38 -0.26 3.18 -18.09
N SER A 39 -1.09 2.41 -18.80
CA SER A 39 -1.97 2.91 -19.88
C SER A 39 -3.33 3.41 -19.38
N ASP A 40 -3.60 3.37 -18.07
CA ASP A 40 -4.84 3.87 -17.47
C ASP A 40 -4.95 5.41 -17.59
N VAL A 41 -6.17 5.93 -17.73
CA VAL A 41 -6.43 7.38 -17.83
C VAL A 41 -5.85 8.16 -16.63
N ASN A 42 -5.90 7.60 -15.42
CA ASN A 42 -5.33 8.28 -14.26
C ASN A 42 -3.79 8.19 -14.24
N SER A 43 -3.21 7.18 -14.87
CA SER A 43 -1.76 7.11 -15.10
C SER A 43 -1.31 8.20 -16.09
N THR A 44 -2.13 8.55 -17.08
CA THR A 44 -1.89 9.72 -17.94
C THR A 44 -1.91 11.02 -17.13
N LYS A 45 -2.88 11.21 -16.22
CA LYS A 45 -2.93 12.39 -15.33
C LYS A 45 -1.67 12.51 -14.47
N LEU A 46 -1.24 11.39 -13.87
CA LEU A 46 -0.01 11.31 -13.09
C LEU A 46 1.22 11.69 -13.95
N SER A 47 1.31 11.15 -15.17
CA SER A 47 2.40 11.46 -16.10
C SER A 47 2.43 12.95 -16.46
N ASN A 48 1.28 13.55 -16.77
CA ASN A 48 1.19 14.97 -17.10
C ASN A 48 1.63 15.86 -15.93
N MET A 49 1.26 15.48 -14.69
CA MET A 49 1.69 16.19 -13.47
C MET A 49 3.19 16.09 -13.22
N ILE A 50 3.81 14.96 -13.52
CA ILE A 50 5.27 14.79 -13.42
C ILE A 50 5.96 15.65 -14.48
N THR A 51 5.51 15.58 -15.74
CA THR A 51 6.10 16.31 -16.86
C THR A 51 6.00 17.83 -16.69
N SER A 52 4.96 18.33 -16.03
CA SER A 52 4.81 19.77 -15.76
C SER A 52 5.81 20.32 -14.73
N LYS A 53 6.63 19.46 -14.11
CA LYS A 53 7.63 19.82 -13.09
C LYS A 53 9.03 19.44 -13.55
N PRO A 54 9.71 20.29 -14.33
CA PRO A 54 10.97 19.92 -15.02
C PRO A 54 12.13 19.56 -14.08
N ASN A 55 12.10 20.03 -12.83
CA ASN A 55 13.12 19.71 -11.83
C ASN A 55 12.80 18.47 -10.99
N ALA A 56 11.62 17.86 -11.19
CA ALA A 56 11.20 16.70 -10.42
C ALA A 56 11.91 15.44 -10.91
N LYS A 57 12.44 14.66 -9.95
CA LYS A 57 13.00 13.34 -10.23
C LYS A 57 11.92 12.31 -9.98
N ALA A 58 11.21 11.86 -11.01
CA ALA A 58 10.12 10.90 -10.85
C ALA A 58 10.17 9.80 -11.91
N HIS A 59 9.81 8.59 -11.50
CA HIS A 59 9.67 7.42 -12.36
C HIS A 59 8.30 6.80 -12.11
N ILE A 60 7.58 6.50 -13.19
CA ILE A 60 6.36 5.68 -13.13
C ILE A 60 6.75 4.24 -13.42
N GLU A 61 6.36 3.31 -12.55
CA GLU A 61 6.62 1.88 -12.73
C GLU A 61 5.35 1.05 -12.56
N ALA A 62 5.26 -0.02 -13.33
CA ALA A 62 4.21 -1.01 -13.17
C ALA A 62 4.42 -1.77 -11.85
N LEU A 63 3.35 -1.94 -11.07
CA LEU A 63 3.28 -2.83 -9.92
C LEU A 63 1.82 -3.26 -9.70
N ASP A 64 1.56 -4.55 -9.90
CA ASP A 64 0.30 -5.19 -9.57
C ASP A 64 0.37 -5.87 -8.20
N LEU A 65 -0.23 -5.24 -7.21
CA LEU A 65 -0.33 -5.78 -5.85
C LEU A 65 -1.26 -6.99 -5.75
N SER A 66 -2.00 -7.35 -6.79
CA SER A 66 -2.73 -8.63 -6.84
C SER A 66 -1.85 -9.83 -7.23
N SER A 67 -0.55 -9.60 -7.42
CA SER A 67 0.46 -10.62 -7.72
C SER A 67 1.62 -10.56 -6.73
N LEU A 68 1.73 -11.52 -5.82
CA LEU A 68 2.87 -11.60 -4.90
C LEU A 68 4.21 -11.80 -5.66
N ALA A 69 4.17 -12.45 -6.82
CA ALA A 69 5.33 -12.58 -7.70
C ALA A 69 5.79 -11.22 -8.25
N ASP A 70 4.87 -10.38 -8.70
CA ASP A 70 5.19 -9.04 -9.22
C ASP A 70 5.73 -8.13 -8.11
N VAL A 71 5.15 -8.22 -6.89
CA VAL A 71 5.67 -7.51 -5.71
C VAL A 71 7.12 -7.87 -5.42
N ARG A 72 7.47 -9.17 -5.48
CA ARG A 72 8.85 -9.63 -5.26
C ARG A 72 9.79 -9.08 -6.33
N ALA A 73 9.40 -9.22 -7.60
CA ALA A 73 10.20 -8.76 -8.73
C ALA A 73 10.45 -7.24 -8.67
N PHE A 74 9.41 -6.45 -8.40
CA PHE A 74 9.53 -5.01 -8.23
C PHE A 74 10.44 -4.64 -7.05
N ALA A 75 10.28 -5.31 -5.91
CA ALA A 75 11.08 -5.04 -4.72
C ALA A 75 12.56 -5.40 -4.94
N GLU A 76 12.85 -6.53 -5.57
CA GLU A 76 14.21 -6.99 -5.86
C GLU A 76 14.90 -6.03 -6.85
N LYS A 77 14.25 -5.70 -7.97
CA LYS A 77 14.73 -4.68 -8.92
C LYS A 77 14.99 -3.33 -8.24
N THR A 78 14.15 -2.93 -7.29
CA THR A 78 14.30 -1.67 -6.57
C THR A 78 15.47 -1.72 -5.58
N ALA A 79 15.61 -2.82 -4.83
CA ALA A 79 16.70 -3.02 -3.90
C ALA A 79 18.07 -3.06 -4.62
N GLU A 80 18.14 -3.69 -5.79
CA GLU A 80 19.35 -3.71 -6.64
C GLU A 80 19.75 -2.32 -7.13
N ARG A 81 18.77 -1.50 -7.53
CA ARG A 81 19.03 -0.12 -7.93
C ARG A 81 19.52 0.74 -6.78
N VAL A 82 19.02 0.50 -5.57
CA VAL A 82 19.55 1.16 -4.36
C VAL A 82 20.97 0.68 -4.07
N LYS A 83 21.22 -0.63 -4.12
CA LYS A 83 22.55 -1.22 -3.86
C LYS A 83 23.61 -0.75 -4.85
N SER A 84 23.24 -0.58 -6.12
CA SER A 84 24.13 -0.11 -7.18
C SER A 84 24.27 1.41 -7.27
N GLY A 85 23.58 2.17 -6.41
CA GLY A 85 23.61 3.64 -6.41
C GLY A 85 22.79 4.30 -7.53
N LYS A 86 22.06 3.52 -8.34
CA LYS A 86 21.15 4.04 -9.39
C LYS A 86 19.91 4.72 -8.80
N LEU A 87 19.49 4.32 -7.60
CA LEU A 87 18.48 4.99 -6.80
C LEU A 87 19.06 5.40 -5.44
N PRO A 88 18.75 6.60 -4.93
CA PRO A 88 19.00 6.92 -3.53
C PRO A 88 18.32 5.90 -2.60
N ARG A 89 18.87 5.73 -1.39
CA ARG A 89 18.22 4.91 -0.35
C ARG A 89 16.78 5.38 -0.11
N ILE A 90 15.93 4.44 0.26
CA ILE A 90 14.50 4.69 0.39
C ILE A 90 14.25 5.53 1.64
N LYS A 91 13.68 6.72 1.45
CA LYS A 91 13.28 7.63 2.53
C LYS A 91 11.88 7.31 3.03
N ALA A 92 10.96 6.97 2.13
CA ALA A 92 9.62 6.59 2.52
C ALA A 92 8.98 5.54 1.60
N ILE A 93 8.12 4.72 2.18
CA ILE A 93 7.20 3.83 1.47
C ILE A 93 5.78 4.24 1.88
N VAL A 94 4.97 4.66 0.92
CA VAL A 94 3.57 5.06 1.11
C VAL A 94 2.66 3.99 0.51
N CYS A 95 2.13 3.15 1.39
CA CYS A 95 1.20 2.07 1.10
C CYS A 95 -0.24 2.61 0.98
N ASN A 96 -0.51 3.20 -0.18
CA ASN A 96 -1.77 3.85 -0.53
C ASN A 96 -2.72 2.96 -1.35
N ALA A 97 -2.19 2.07 -2.20
CA ALA A 97 -2.99 1.33 -3.15
C ALA A 97 -4.00 0.43 -2.43
N PHE A 98 -5.21 0.36 -2.97
CA PHE A 98 -6.26 -0.44 -2.37
C PHE A 98 -7.27 -0.83 -3.44
N THR A 99 -7.90 -1.99 -3.29
CA THR A 99 -9.06 -2.39 -4.07
C THR A 99 -10.09 -2.99 -3.13
N TRP A 100 -11.35 -2.91 -3.50
CA TRP A 100 -12.45 -3.56 -2.78
C TRP A 100 -13.61 -3.85 -3.71
N SER A 101 -14.49 -4.73 -3.25
CA SER A 101 -15.78 -5.02 -3.86
C SER A 101 -16.84 -5.05 -2.76
N LEU A 102 -17.95 -4.35 -3.00
CA LEU A 102 -19.11 -4.31 -2.12
C LEU A 102 -20.21 -5.29 -2.54
N SER A 103 -20.11 -5.91 -3.72
CA SER A 103 -21.19 -6.74 -4.26
C SER A 103 -20.87 -8.24 -4.26
N GLU A 104 -19.58 -8.59 -4.22
CA GLU A 104 -19.13 -9.98 -4.25
C GLU A 104 -17.70 -10.09 -3.75
N THR A 105 -17.35 -11.24 -3.18
CA THR A 105 -15.96 -11.57 -2.86
C THR A 105 -15.15 -11.69 -4.15
N LYS A 106 -14.03 -10.97 -4.23
CA LYS A 106 -13.08 -11.06 -5.33
C LYS A 106 -11.80 -11.73 -4.85
N TYR A 107 -11.22 -12.55 -5.71
CA TYR A 107 -9.95 -13.20 -5.47
C TYR A 107 -8.88 -12.67 -6.43
N THR A 108 -7.65 -12.56 -5.94
CA THR A 108 -6.48 -12.34 -6.78
C THR A 108 -6.09 -13.62 -7.53
N GLN A 109 -5.14 -13.50 -8.45
CA GLN A 109 -4.54 -14.67 -9.10
C GLN A 109 -3.79 -15.59 -8.13
N ASP A 110 -3.39 -15.09 -6.96
CA ASP A 110 -2.78 -15.89 -5.90
C ASP A 110 -3.83 -16.64 -5.04
N GLY A 111 -5.13 -16.49 -5.34
CA GLY A 111 -6.21 -17.18 -4.64
C GLY A 111 -6.55 -16.61 -3.26
N ILE A 112 -6.21 -15.33 -3.01
CA ILE A 112 -6.45 -14.61 -1.77
C ILE A 112 -7.52 -13.55 -2.00
N GLU A 113 -8.35 -13.27 -1.00
CA GLU A 113 -9.32 -12.18 -1.04
C GLU A 113 -8.62 -10.86 -1.43
N ALA A 114 -9.16 -10.21 -2.47
CA ALA A 114 -8.47 -9.15 -3.19
C ALA A 114 -8.23 -7.90 -2.34
N SER A 115 -9.16 -7.54 -1.47
CA SER A 115 -9.05 -6.36 -0.60
C SER A 115 -7.94 -6.54 0.43
N PHE A 116 -7.86 -7.74 1.03
CA PHE A 116 -6.82 -8.10 1.97
C PHE A 116 -5.45 -8.21 1.31
N GLN A 117 -5.35 -8.89 0.16
CA GLN A 117 -4.06 -9.01 -0.50
C GLN A 117 -3.51 -7.66 -0.95
N VAL A 118 -4.28 -6.93 -1.78
CA VAL A 118 -3.83 -5.66 -2.35
C VAL A 118 -3.64 -4.61 -1.27
N GLY A 119 -4.57 -4.54 -0.31
CA GLY A 119 -4.58 -3.52 0.72
C GLY A 119 -3.56 -3.73 1.84
N HIS A 120 -3.20 -4.99 2.11
CA HIS A 120 -2.38 -5.37 3.27
C HIS A 120 -1.23 -6.31 2.93
N LEU A 121 -1.50 -7.54 2.47
CA LEU A 121 -0.47 -8.59 2.37
C LEU A 121 0.66 -8.21 1.41
N SER A 122 0.33 -7.67 0.25
CA SER A 122 1.31 -7.24 -0.75
C SER A 122 2.12 -6.04 -0.27
N HIS A 123 1.51 -5.12 0.47
CA HIS A 123 2.24 -4.04 1.14
C HIS A 123 3.19 -4.55 2.21
N TYR A 124 2.75 -5.51 3.01
CA TYR A 124 3.59 -6.12 4.03
C TYR A 124 4.82 -6.79 3.40
N LEU A 125 4.62 -7.59 2.34
CA LEU A 125 5.71 -8.20 1.57
C LEU A 125 6.67 -7.15 0.97
N LEU A 126 6.12 -6.11 0.34
CA LEU A 126 6.90 -5.01 -0.24
C LEU A 126 7.78 -4.33 0.81
N ILE A 127 7.20 -4.02 1.98
CA ILE A 127 7.92 -3.42 3.12
C ILE A 127 9.08 -4.33 3.51
N LEU A 128 8.81 -5.59 3.87
CA LEU A 128 9.84 -6.52 4.36
C LEU A 128 10.99 -6.68 3.37
N LYS A 129 10.70 -6.76 2.07
CA LYS A 129 11.71 -6.89 1.02
C LYS A 129 12.56 -5.63 0.85
N LEU A 130 12.04 -4.45 1.18
CA LEU A 130 12.73 -3.17 0.99
C LEU A 130 13.33 -2.58 2.27
N LEU A 131 13.11 -3.18 3.46
CA LEU A 131 13.65 -2.67 4.73
C LEU A 131 15.17 -2.43 4.69
N GLY A 132 15.93 -3.37 4.12
CA GLY A 132 17.39 -3.24 4.00
C GLY A 132 17.85 -2.07 3.11
N SER A 133 16.98 -1.58 2.23
CA SER A 133 17.22 -0.48 1.29
C SER A 133 16.78 0.89 1.83
N MET A 134 16.13 0.94 3.00
CA MET A 134 15.70 2.19 3.62
C MET A 134 16.82 2.93 4.36
N VAL A 135 16.72 4.24 4.50
CA VAL A 135 17.58 5.01 5.43
C VAL A 135 17.16 4.76 6.89
N SER A 136 18.07 5.00 7.84
CA SER A 136 17.81 4.76 9.27
C SER A 136 16.65 5.58 9.84
N ASP A 137 16.44 6.80 9.33
CA ASP A 137 15.35 7.70 9.68
C ASP A 137 14.20 7.64 8.63
N GLY A 138 14.07 6.50 7.97
CA GLY A 138 13.06 6.24 6.95
C GLY A 138 11.66 6.12 7.56
N ARG A 139 10.62 6.30 6.72
CA ARG A 139 9.22 6.25 7.16
C ARG A 139 8.41 5.26 6.34
N ILE A 140 7.55 4.50 7.00
CA ILE A 140 6.56 3.65 6.34
C ILE A 140 5.19 4.23 6.69
N MET A 141 4.38 4.52 5.69
CA MET A 141 3.04 5.07 5.85
C MET A 141 2.02 4.08 5.31
N LEU A 142 1.13 3.61 6.19
CA LEU A 142 0.03 2.69 5.86
C LEU A 142 -1.28 3.46 5.97
N LEU A 143 -2.08 3.47 4.90
CA LEU A 143 -3.38 4.16 4.92
C LEU A 143 -4.43 3.32 5.67
N GLY A 144 -4.85 3.81 6.83
CA GLY A 144 -5.98 3.30 7.60
C GLY A 144 -7.35 3.83 7.12
N SER A 145 -8.38 3.59 7.92
CA SER A 145 -9.75 4.11 7.74
C SER A 145 -10.51 3.94 9.04
N ASN A 146 -11.40 4.86 9.42
CA ASN A 146 -12.27 4.71 10.60
C ASN A 146 -13.05 3.38 10.66
N THR A 147 -13.26 2.69 9.54
CA THR A 147 -13.84 1.33 9.49
C THR A 147 -13.03 0.25 10.22
N HIS A 148 -11.77 0.52 10.58
CA HIS A 148 -10.94 -0.42 11.33
C HIS A 148 -11.30 -0.52 12.82
N TYR A 149 -12.05 0.44 13.37
CA TYR A 149 -12.39 0.45 14.79
C TYR A 149 -13.38 -0.69 15.10
N PRO A 150 -13.02 -1.66 15.96
CA PRO A 150 -13.90 -2.78 16.27
C PRO A 150 -15.05 -2.39 17.22
N ASP A 151 -14.95 -1.23 17.84
CA ASP A 151 -15.85 -0.72 18.89
C ASP A 151 -16.73 0.44 18.44
N ARG A 152 -16.67 0.81 17.14
CA ARG A 152 -17.41 1.96 16.61
C ARG A 152 -18.36 1.54 15.48
N PRO A 153 -19.67 1.82 15.60
CA PRO A 153 -20.59 1.62 14.50
C PRO A 153 -20.22 2.55 13.33
N HIS A 154 -20.46 2.09 12.11
CA HIS A 154 -20.21 2.86 10.90
C HIS A 154 -21.54 3.09 10.16
N PRO A 155 -21.86 4.32 9.72
CA PRO A 155 -23.18 4.61 9.12
C PRO A 155 -23.43 3.86 7.81
N LEU A 156 -22.37 3.36 7.17
CA LEU A 156 -22.44 2.61 5.91
C LEU A 156 -22.37 1.09 6.09
N THR A 157 -22.28 0.55 7.31
CA THR A 157 -22.32 -0.92 7.46
C THR A 157 -22.81 -1.36 8.83
N LYS A 158 -23.50 -2.50 8.87
CA LYS A 158 -23.91 -3.16 10.11
C LYS A 158 -22.81 -4.03 10.72
N LEU A 159 -21.80 -4.42 9.94
CA LEU A 159 -20.73 -5.30 10.39
C LEU A 159 -19.48 -4.50 10.75
N ILE A 160 -18.79 -4.95 11.79
CA ILE A 160 -17.53 -4.36 12.27
C ILE A 160 -16.33 -5.17 11.81
N ALA A 161 -15.18 -4.49 11.69
CA ALA A 161 -13.91 -5.15 11.46
C ALA A 161 -13.46 -5.90 12.71
N LYS A 162 -13.25 -7.21 12.58
CA LYS A 162 -12.66 -8.05 13.62
C LYS A 162 -11.79 -9.11 12.96
N ILE A 163 -10.63 -9.38 13.53
CA ILE A 163 -9.83 -10.54 13.13
C ILE A 163 -10.61 -11.80 13.53
N PRO A 164 -10.99 -12.67 12.57
CA PRO A 164 -11.67 -13.93 12.86
C PRO A 164 -10.77 -14.86 13.69
N GLU A 165 -11.38 -15.82 14.39
CA GLU A 165 -10.64 -16.84 15.13
C GLU A 165 -9.82 -17.72 14.18
N ASP A 166 -10.44 -18.14 13.08
CA ASP A 166 -9.73 -18.72 11.94
C ASP A 166 -9.25 -17.63 10.99
N VAL A 167 -7.95 -17.35 11.01
CA VAL A 167 -7.32 -16.36 10.14
C VAL A 167 -7.39 -16.71 8.65
N GLU A 168 -7.62 -17.99 8.30
CA GLU A 168 -7.81 -18.40 6.91
C GLU A 168 -9.08 -17.81 6.31
N GLU A 169 -10.09 -17.46 7.12
CA GLU A 169 -11.29 -16.76 6.65
C GLU A 169 -10.99 -15.35 6.10
N ILE A 170 -9.86 -14.75 6.48
CA ILE A 170 -9.41 -13.49 5.88
C ILE A 170 -8.91 -13.72 4.44
N VAL A 171 -8.23 -14.85 4.22
CA VAL A 171 -7.63 -15.22 2.93
C VAL A 171 -8.70 -15.78 1.99
N LYS A 172 -9.58 -16.63 2.52
CA LYS A 172 -10.66 -17.32 1.81
C LYS A 172 -11.93 -17.23 2.65
N PRO A 173 -12.64 -16.09 2.60
CA PRO A 173 -13.86 -15.94 3.35
C PRO A 173 -14.92 -16.93 2.88
N LEU A 174 -15.76 -17.35 3.82
CA LEU A 174 -16.97 -18.11 3.51
C LEU A 174 -17.88 -17.30 2.57
N PRO A 175 -18.71 -17.96 1.75
CA PRO A 175 -19.68 -17.28 0.91
C PRO A 175 -20.55 -16.31 1.72
N ASP A 176 -20.82 -15.14 1.14
CA ASP A 176 -21.74 -14.18 1.75
C ASP A 176 -23.17 -14.72 1.68
N GLU A 177 -23.92 -14.59 2.77
CA GLU A 177 -25.36 -14.89 2.76
C GLU A 177 -26.10 -13.87 1.87
N PRO A 178 -27.16 -14.28 1.16
CA PRO A 178 -27.93 -13.37 0.31
C PRO A 178 -28.38 -12.10 1.05
N GLY A 179 -28.05 -10.94 0.49
CA GLY A 179 -28.38 -9.63 1.07
C GLY A 179 -27.37 -9.10 2.09
N GLN A 180 -26.28 -9.83 2.38
CA GLN A 180 -25.20 -9.37 3.25
C GLN A 180 -23.95 -8.90 2.48
N GLU A 181 -23.93 -8.98 1.15
CA GLU A 181 -22.75 -8.80 0.31
C GLU A 181 -22.10 -7.43 0.55
N HIS A 182 -22.92 -6.39 0.69
CA HIS A 182 -22.48 -5.04 1.01
C HIS A 182 -21.77 -4.94 2.36
N ASP A 183 -22.43 -5.41 3.42
CA ASP A 183 -21.88 -5.35 4.77
C ASP A 183 -20.62 -6.22 4.91
N ARG A 184 -20.60 -7.37 4.24
CA ARG A 184 -19.43 -8.26 4.19
C ARG A 184 -18.28 -7.65 3.39
N GLY A 185 -18.58 -6.94 2.30
CA GLY A 185 -17.60 -6.15 1.55
C GLY A 185 -16.96 -5.06 2.41
N PHE A 186 -17.78 -4.33 3.18
CA PHE A 186 -17.30 -3.36 4.16
C PHE A 186 -16.48 -4.01 5.28
N GLN A 187 -16.89 -5.19 5.75
CA GLN A 187 -16.15 -5.93 6.77
C GLN A 187 -14.76 -6.35 6.27
N ARG A 188 -14.65 -6.92 5.06
CA ARG A 188 -13.36 -7.27 4.42
C ARG A 188 -12.45 -6.05 4.27
N TYR A 189 -13.02 -4.93 3.81
CA TYR A 189 -12.33 -3.63 3.77
C TYR A 189 -11.80 -3.22 5.15
N GLY A 190 -12.67 -3.22 6.16
CA GLY A 190 -12.32 -2.86 7.53
C GLY A 190 -11.25 -3.77 8.12
N ILE A 191 -11.31 -5.08 7.86
CA ILE A 191 -10.29 -6.05 8.28
C ILE A 191 -8.92 -5.73 7.65
N ALA A 192 -8.86 -5.45 6.35
CA ALA A 192 -7.61 -5.05 5.70
C ALA A 192 -7.04 -3.74 6.29
N LYS A 193 -7.91 -2.78 6.65
CA LYS A 193 -7.50 -1.53 7.30
C LYS A 193 -7.07 -1.73 8.75
N LEU A 194 -7.71 -2.65 9.48
CA LEU A 194 -7.29 -3.07 10.83
C LEU A 194 -5.92 -3.74 10.77
N ALA A 195 -5.69 -4.65 9.82
CA ALA A 195 -4.40 -5.30 9.62
C ALA A 195 -3.27 -4.30 9.36
N ASN A 196 -3.54 -3.23 8.60
CA ASN A 196 -2.59 -2.12 8.42
C ASN A 196 -2.24 -1.39 9.72
N VAL A 197 -3.22 -1.12 10.59
CA VAL A 197 -3.00 -0.49 11.90
C VAL A 197 -2.20 -1.42 12.81
N LEU A 198 -2.55 -2.70 12.87
CA LEU A 198 -1.81 -3.71 13.64
C LEU A 198 -0.34 -3.81 13.18
N LEU A 199 -0.11 -3.89 11.87
CA LEU A 199 1.24 -3.91 11.30
C LEU A 199 2.03 -2.65 11.63
N MET A 200 1.41 -1.47 11.57
CA MET A 200 2.06 -0.21 11.96
C MET A 200 2.55 -0.27 13.42
N HIS A 201 1.71 -0.75 14.35
CA HIS A 201 2.09 -0.89 15.75
C HIS A 201 3.21 -1.92 15.97
N ASP A 202 3.13 -3.08 15.31
CA ASP A 202 4.15 -4.13 15.38
C ASP A 202 5.50 -3.64 14.84
N LEU A 203 5.53 -3.07 13.62
CA LEU A 203 6.74 -2.52 13.02
C LEU A 203 7.37 -1.43 13.89
N ASN A 204 6.57 -0.50 14.41
CA ASN A 204 7.07 0.56 15.30
C ASN A 204 7.69 -0.02 16.58
N THR A 205 7.08 -1.05 17.15
CA THR A 205 7.62 -1.74 18.34
C THR A 205 8.95 -2.42 18.03
N ARG A 206 9.03 -3.13 16.90
CA ARG A 206 10.26 -3.81 16.46
C ARG A 206 11.39 -2.84 16.13
N PHE A 207 11.10 -1.75 15.43
CA PHE A 207 12.12 -0.75 15.07
C PHE A 207 12.64 0.00 16.29
N LYS A 208 11.79 0.33 17.26
CA LYS A 208 12.25 0.90 18.54
C LYS A 208 13.22 -0.05 19.24
N LYS A 209 12.86 -1.33 19.39
CA LYS A 209 13.75 -2.34 19.99
C LYS A 209 15.08 -2.47 19.24
N ALA A 210 15.04 -2.50 17.90
CA ALA A 210 16.24 -2.60 17.08
C ALA A 210 17.14 -1.36 17.18
N CYS A 211 16.57 -0.16 17.35
CA CYS A 211 17.34 1.07 17.60
C CYS A 211 17.97 1.11 18.99
N PHE A 212 17.36 0.47 20.01
CA PHE A 212 17.96 0.35 21.35
C PHE A 212 19.07 -0.72 21.44
N LEU A 213 19.21 -1.58 20.43
CA LEU A 213 20.23 -2.64 20.35
C LEU A 213 21.43 -2.24 19.47
N ARG A 214 21.50 -0.99 19.01
CA ARG A 214 22.63 -0.40 18.29
C ARG A 214 23.25 0.70 19.14
#